data_AF-A0A4Y2RV13-F1
#
_entry.id   AF-A0A4Y2RV13-F1
#
_cell.length_a   1.000
_cell.length_b   1.000
_cell.length_c   1.000
_cell.angle_alpha   90.00
_cell.angle_beta   90.00
_cell.angle_gamma   90.00
#
_symmetry.space_group_name_H-M   'P 1'
#
loop_
_entity.id
_entity.type
_entity.pdbx_description
1 polymer ?
#
loop_
_entity_poly.entity_id
_entity_poly.type
_entity_poly.pdbx_seq_one_letter_code
_entity_poly.pdbx_strand_id
1 'polypeptide(L)'
;MEVQFYDEIEFETFAIEVPRDVVVYSFIVQKSLMCLDLSACEYTLPQKSVFTEEQCRKLMEPRRQILYRYHLDLPQNLESSLRAVIPNADDQEQYEAFHLGVMFVCDSLYTRDLASCVINPIMSARNKMDKLRRYLNVMKLLNFNQCRRTAMLLFDHLILALYPYCLDSNLVVEFAITFRFCSWLFYRESAILVGYVLHHAMKIRYNICQVSETGMDHINGCIVFRTPGNIGTLLLYGNVLRFQQEVYLEVLGRCLQRRMIRRIVRKNIPDRRLFLMLQLLYYFTFNNQYWYGLLYIWRSIPDPCLSKSEIRLLFGNVISSRRLHTMIECYKFYIVEETDEMDDEVPRPLQHLCRVAVRSALIRNFQLPYGVSELGMPHLIRDYLNLES
;
A
#
# COMPACT_ATOMS: atom_id res chain seq x y z
N MET A 1 33.25 15.73 -36.29
CA MET A 1 32.18 15.80 -35.29
C MET A 1 30.91 15.41 -36.02
N GLU A 2 30.49 14.16 -35.89
CA GLU A 2 29.18 13.74 -36.38
C GLU A 2 28.13 14.38 -35.48
N VAL A 3 27.28 15.21 -36.06
CA VAL A 3 26.12 15.78 -35.37
C VAL A 3 25.04 14.70 -35.42
N GLN A 4 24.80 14.04 -34.29
CA GLN A 4 23.60 13.21 -34.14
C GLN A 4 22.39 14.14 -34.10
N PHE A 5 21.54 14.02 -35.11
CA PHE A 5 20.20 14.61 -35.08
C PHE A 5 19.28 13.62 -34.38
N TYR A 6 18.64 14.10 -33.31
CA TYR A 6 17.59 13.36 -32.61
C TYR A 6 16.26 13.71 -33.27
N ASP A 7 15.51 12.70 -33.69
CA ASP A 7 14.17 12.86 -34.28
C ASP A 7 13.09 13.11 -33.22
N GLU A 8 13.45 13.00 -31.94
CA GLU A 8 12.56 13.18 -30.80
C GLU A 8 13.11 14.23 -29.83
N ILE A 9 12.19 14.99 -29.20
CA ILE A 9 12.55 16.00 -28.21
C ILE A 9 12.74 15.30 -26.87
N GLU A 10 13.99 15.24 -26.41
CA GLU A 10 14.33 14.67 -25.11
C GLU A 10 14.23 15.73 -24.01
N PHE A 11 13.73 15.33 -22.85
CA PHE A 11 13.65 16.17 -21.65
C PHE A 11 14.52 15.60 -20.54
N GLU A 12 15.29 16.46 -19.89
CA GLU A 12 16.10 16.10 -18.73
C GLU A 12 15.27 16.33 -17.45
N THR A 13 15.30 15.32 -16.58
CA THR A 13 14.74 15.41 -15.23
C THR A 13 15.86 15.65 -14.24
N PHE A 14 15.75 16.71 -13.44
CA PHE A 14 16.75 17.03 -12.43
C PHE A 14 16.31 16.58 -11.04
N ALA A 15 17.13 15.76 -10.41
CA ALA A 15 16.86 15.17 -9.10
C ALA A 15 17.73 15.83 -8.02
N ILE A 16 17.09 16.41 -6.99
CA ILE A 16 17.80 17.05 -5.88
C ILE A 16 18.16 15.98 -4.83
N GLU A 17 19.46 15.72 -4.70
CA GLU A 17 19.99 14.68 -3.80
C GLU A 17 20.59 15.21 -2.50
N VAL A 18 20.80 16.52 -2.38
CA VAL A 18 21.46 17.15 -1.23
C VAL A 18 20.50 18.07 -0.46
N PRO A 19 20.40 17.97 0.88
CA PRO A 19 19.48 18.80 1.69
C PRO A 19 19.64 20.31 1.48
N ARG A 20 20.86 20.78 1.23
CA ARG A 20 21.15 22.19 0.96
C ARG A 20 20.42 22.68 -0.29
N ASP A 21 20.41 21.87 -1.32
CA ASP A 21 19.84 22.23 -2.61
C ASP A 21 18.30 22.24 -2.54
N VAL A 22 17.69 21.46 -1.64
CA VAL A 22 16.25 21.56 -1.36
C VAL A 22 15.88 22.96 -0.87
N VAL A 23 16.71 23.58 -0.04
CA VAL A 23 16.48 24.96 0.44
C VAL A 23 16.64 25.95 -0.71
N VAL A 24 17.71 25.82 -1.50
CA VAL A 24 18.03 26.69 -2.64
C VAL A 24 16.90 26.66 -3.68
N TYR A 25 16.36 25.48 -3.98
CA TYR A 25 15.36 25.27 -5.03
C TYR A 25 13.94 25.13 -4.51
N SER A 26 13.71 25.41 -3.21
CA SER A 26 12.42 25.25 -2.53
C SER A 26 11.27 25.97 -3.24
N PHE A 27 11.53 27.12 -3.88
CA PHE A 27 10.52 27.86 -4.63
C PHE A 27 10.00 27.12 -5.88
N ILE A 28 10.73 26.12 -6.38
CA ILE A 28 10.30 25.26 -7.49
C ILE A 28 9.68 23.98 -6.95
N VAL A 29 10.41 23.25 -6.11
CA VAL A 29 10.05 21.87 -5.73
C VAL A 29 9.03 21.77 -4.59
N GLN A 30 8.82 22.83 -3.82
CA GLN A 30 7.88 22.84 -2.70
C GLN A 30 6.91 24.02 -2.81
N LYS A 31 5.63 23.78 -2.50
CA LYS A 31 4.69 24.88 -2.27
C LYS A 31 5.16 25.57 -1.00
N SER A 32 5.80 26.73 -1.17
CA SER A 32 6.36 27.57 -0.11
C SER A 32 5.71 27.30 1.25
N LEU A 33 6.47 26.69 2.16
CA LEU A 33 6.24 26.89 3.59
C LEU A 33 6.13 28.41 3.74
N MET A 34 4.97 28.91 4.17
CA MET A 34 4.67 30.34 4.19
C MET A 34 5.89 31.13 4.68
N CYS A 35 6.37 32.05 3.83
CA CYS A 35 7.53 32.90 4.11
C CYS A 35 8.63 32.15 4.87
N LEU A 36 9.41 31.33 4.17
CA LEU A 36 10.81 31.15 4.56
C LEU A 36 11.35 32.57 4.72
N ASP A 37 11.49 33.01 5.97
CA ASP A 37 12.07 34.29 6.32
C ASP A 37 13.47 34.29 5.68
N LEU A 38 13.58 34.95 4.54
CA LEU A 38 14.78 34.92 3.71
C LEU A 38 15.98 35.49 4.49
N SER A 39 15.75 36.22 5.58
CA SER A 39 16.78 36.67 6.51
C SER A 39 17.53 35.50 7.17
N ALA A 40 16.89 34.33 7.37
CA ALA A 40 17.55 33.12 7.84
C ALA A 40 18.35 32.40 6.73
N CYS A 41 17.99 32.63 5.46
CA CYS A 41 18.69 32.09 4.29
C CYS A 41 19.90 32.94 3.84
N GLU A 42 19.95 34.23 4.20
CA GLU A 42 21.07 35.14 3.89
C GLU A 42 22.42 34.63 4.41
N TYR A 43 22.43 33.85 5.49
CA TYR A 43 23.65 33.29 6.09
C TYR A 43 24.04 31.90 5.56
N THR A 44 23.19 31.24 4.76
CA THR A 44 23.43 29.86 4.27
C THR A 44 23.57 29.72 2.77
N LEU A 45 23.11 30.70 1.97
CA LEU A 45 23.17 30.66 0.52
C LEU A 45 24.49 31.30 0.00
N PRO A 46 25.30 30.60 -0.82
CA PRO A 46 26.38 31.26 -1.55
C PRO A 46 25.78 32.27 -2.56
N GLN A 47 26.57 33.27 -2.91
CA GLN A 47 26.30 34.49 -3.70
C GLN A 47 25.61 34.37 -5.10
N LYS A 48 24.92 33.29 -5.44
CA LYS A 48 24.05 33.21 -6.63
C LYS A 48 22.72 32.58 -6.27
N SER A 49 21.91 33.34 -5.56
CA SER A 49 20.55 32.95 -5.22
C SER A 49 19.72 32.81 -6.50
N VAL A 50 19.06 31.67 -6.66
CA VAL A 50 18.22 31.36 -7.81
C VAL A 50 16.79 31.72 -7.46
N PHE A 51 16.21 32.70 -8.18
CA PHE A 51 14.88 33.23 -7.86
C PHE A 51 13.86 33.00 -8.98
N THR A 52 14.31 32.48 -10.13
CA THR A 52 13.46 32.24 -11.29
C THR A 52 13.73 30.87 -11.87
N GLU A 53 12.71 30.24 -12.48
CA GLU A 53 12.91 28.98 -13.21
C GLU A 53 14.00 29.11 -14.25
N GLU A 54 14.13 30.28 -14.89
CA GLU A 54 15.14 30.47 -15.93
C GLU A 54 16.57 30.54 -15.40
N GLN A 55 16.77 31.14 -14.22
CA GLN A 55 18.06 31.06 -13.55
C GLN A 55 18.40 29.62 -13.14
N CYS A 56 17.42 28.80 -12.76
CA CYS A 56 17.62 27.37 -12.55
C CYS A 56 18.07 26.68 -13.83
N ARG A 57 17.37 26.92 -14.95
CA ARG A 57 17.71 26.30 -16.24
C ARG A 57 19.13 26.66 -16.71
N LYS A 58 19.56 27.91 -16.49
CA LYS A 58 20.93 28.37 -16.79
C LYS A 58 22.03 27.71 -15.97
N LEU A 59 21.73 27.36 -14.72
CA LEU A 59 22.70 26.71 -13.84
C LEU A 59 22.81 25.22 -14.12
N MET A 60 21.68 24.57 -14.42
CA MET A 60 21.59 23.13 -14.61
C MET A 60 22.01 22.69 -16.01
N GLU A 61 21.69 23.48 -17.04
CA GLU A 61 22.10 23.20 -18.42
C GLU A 61 22.96 24.34 -18.96
N PRO A 62 24.30 24.29 -18.77
CA PRO A 62 25.21 25.32 -19.28
C PRO A 62 25.13 25.51 -20.79
N ARG A 63 24.74 24.48 -21.56
CA ARG A 63 24.59 24.58 -23.03
C ARG A 63 23.50 25.58 -23.43
N ARG A 64 22.52 25.88 -22.56
CA ARG A 64 21.50 26.93 -22.79
C ARG A 64 22.10 28.31 -22.99
N GLN A 65 23.34 28.56 -22.56
CA GLN A 65 24.05 29.82 -22.86
C GLN A 65 24.09 30.12 -24.37
N ILE A 66 24.01 29.10 -25.23
CA ILE A 66 23.96 29.27 -26.68
C ILE A 66 22.71 30.05 -27.12
N LEU A 67 21.55 29.82 -26.49
CA LEU A 67 20.32 30.55 -26.81
C LEU A 67 20.48 32.03 -26.51
N TYR A 68 21.06 32.33 -25.35
CA TYR A 68 21.32 33.71 -24.93
C TYR A 68 22.36 34.42 -25.78
N ARG A 69 23.43 33.71 -26.14
CA ARG A 69 24.51 34.25 -26.97
C ARG A 69 24.02 34.62 -28.38
N TYR A 70 23.06 33.89 -28.91
CA TYR A 70 22.52 34.09 -30.26
C TYR A 70 21.12 34.69 -30.28
N HIS A 71 20.59 35.15 -29.14
CA HIS A 71 19.24 35.71 -29.02
C HIS A 71 18.14 34.79 -29.60
N LEU A 72 18.25 33.50 -29.32
CA LEU A 72 17.29 32.49 -29.72
C LEU A 72 16.29 32.24 -28.60
N ASP A 73 15.02 32.08 -28.97
CA ASP A 73 13.94 31.68 -28.06
C ASP A 73 13.52 30.23 -28.32
N LEU A 74 13.12 29.52 -27.26
CA LEU A 74 12.50 28.21 -27.40
C LEU A 74 10.99 28.37 -27.71
N PRO A 75 10.41 27.47 -28.52
CA PRO A 75 8.97 27.44 -28.74
C PRO A 75 8.19 27.33 -27.42
N GLN A 76 7.10 28.09 -27.26
CA GLN A 76 6.29 28.14 -26.03
C GLN A 76 5.81 26.77 -25.53
N ASN A 77 5.66 25.79 -26.42
CA ASN A 77 5.18 24.45 -26.09
C ASN A 77 6.31 23.50 -25.62
N LEU A 78 7.57 23.93 -25.67
CA LEU A 78 8.75 23.13 -25.31
C LEU A 78 9.38 23.56 -23.97
N GLU A 79 8.95 24.68 -23.40
CA GLU A 79 9.33 25.09 -22.05
C GLU A 79 8.15 24.88 -21.09
N SER A 80 8.08 23.68 -20.49
CA SER A 80 7.20 23.45 -19.36
C SER A 80 7.71 24.15 -18.10
N SER A 81 6.78 24.52 -17.23
CA SER A 81 7.12 24.92 -15.85
C SER A 81 7.93 23.81 -15.20
N LEU A 82 9.04 24.13 -14.53
CA LEU A 82 9.85 23.15 -13.81
C LEU A 82 9.06 22.43 -12.68
N ARG A 83 7.90 22.99 -12.32
CA ARG A 83 6.93 22.41 -11.38
C ARG A 83 5.91 21.46 -12.00
N ALA A 84 5.84 21.38 -13.34
CA ALA A 84 4.84 20.57 -14.02
C ALA A 84 5.14 19.09 -13.81
N VAL A 85 4.14 18.27 -13.52
CA VAL A 85 4.31 16.82 -13.49
C VAL A 85 4.30 16.34 -14.94
N ILE A 86 5.42 15.82 -15.44
CA ILE A 86 5.42 15.10 -16.72
C ILE A 86 4.62 13.80 -16.49
N PRO A 87 3.53 13.56 -17.24
CA PRO A 87 2.86 12.28 -17.20
C PRO A 87 3.83 11.22 -17.73
N ASN A 88 4.11 10.18 -16.92
CA ASN A 88 4.99 9.04 -17.22
C ASN A 88 6.49 9.17 -16.89
N ALA A 89 6.86 9.95 -15.87
CA ALA A 89 8.23 9.99 -15.36
C ALA A 89 8.64 8.77 -14.48
N ASP A 90 7.79 7.74 -14.37
CA ASP A 90 8.01 6.65 -13.41
C ASP A 90 9.20 5.72 -13.76
N ASP A 91 9.80 5.81 -14.95
CA ASP A 91 10.94 4.94 -15.34
C ASP A 91 11.86 5.58 -16.42
N GLN A 92 11.97 6.90 -16.52
CA GLN A 92 12.88 7.50 -17.52
C GLN A 92 14.32 7.54 -17.04
N GLU A 93 15.20 6.87 -17.79
CA GLU A 93 16.65 7.00 -17.70
C GLU A 93 17.04 8.48 -17.82
N GLN A 94 18.02 8.90 -17.02
CA GLN A 94 18.59 10.25 -17.09
C GLN A 94 19.35 10.40 -18.42
N TYR A 95 18.70 10.96 -19.43
CA TYR A 95 19.38 11.41 -20.64
C TYR A 95 19.88 12.84 -20.44
N GLU A 96 21.12 13.13 -20.86
CA GLU A 96 21.70 14.48 -20.89
C GLU A 96 21.03 15.34 -21.98
N ALA A 97 19.76 15.68 -21.77
CA ALA A 97 18.97 16.40 -22.75
C ALA A 97 19.06 17.93 -22.56
N PHE A 98 18.96 18.66 -23.67
CA PHE A 98 19.01 20.13 -23.65
C PHE A 98 17.78 20.77 -22.96
N HIS A 99 16.63 20.09 -22.99
CA HIS A 99 15.38 20.62 -22.44
C HIS A 99 15.16 20.14 -21.01
N LEU A 100 15.37 20.99 -20.01
CA LEU A 100 14.99 20.69 -18.63
C LEU A 100 13.47 20.66 -18.48
N GLY A 101 12.93 19.47 -18.25
CA GLY A 101 11.50 19.22 -18.13
C GLY A 101 10.97 19.47 -16.72
N VAL A 102 11.57 18.82 -15.71
CA VAL A 102 11.06 18.79 -14.32
C VAL A 102 12.19 18.73 -13.31
N MET A 103 11.96 19.40 -12.18
CA MET A 103 12.79 19.30 -10.99
C MET A 103 12.03 18.60 -9.86
N PHE A 104 12.66 17.63 -9.19
CA PHE A 104 12.07 16.94 -8.05
C PHE A 104 13.11 16.67 -6.96
N VAL A 105 12.66 16.40 -5.73
CA VAL A 105 13.52 16.01 -4.61
C VAL A 105 13.62 14.50 -4.56
N CYS A 106 14.84 13.95 -4.51
CA CYS A 106 15.03 12.51 -4.42
C CYS A 106 14.41 11.92 -3.14
N ASP A 107 13.72 10.80 -3.30
CA ASP A 107 13.13 10.02 -2.21
C ASP A 107 14.16 9.61 -1.14
N SER A 108 15.41 9.40 -1.54
CA SER A 108 16.53 9.06 -0.66
C SER A 108 16.81 10.17 0.36
N LEU A 109 16.70 11.43 -0.04
CA LEU A 109 16.89 12.60 0.82
C LEU A 109 15.78 12.71 1.86
N TYR A 110 14.52 12.52 1.43
CA TYR A 110 13.40 12.48 2.37
C TYR A 110 13.53 11.34 3.38
N THR A 111 13.95 10.16 2.92
CA THR A 111 14.02 8.95 3.76
C THR A 111 15.22 8.96 4.71
N ARG A 112 16.41 9.33 4.23
CA ARG A 112 17.65 9.28 5.01
C ARG A 112 17.82 10.51 5.89
N ASP A 113 17.59 11.69 5.33
CA ASP A 113 18.00 12.93 5.96
C ASP A 113 16.81 13.56 6.69
N LEU A 114 15.74 13.91 5.96
CA LEU A 114 14.63 14.68 6.55
C LEU A 114 13.72 13.87 7.49
N ALA A 115 13.45 12.59 7.20
CA ALA A 115 12.59 11.78 8.06
C ALA A 115 13.20 11.62 9.46
N SER A 116 14.52 11.47 9.57
CA SER A 116 15.23 11.37 10.85
C SER A 116 15.10 12.67 11.67
N CYS A 117 15.16 13.83 11.01
CA CYS A 117 14.95 15.14 11.62
C CYS A 117 13.53 15.33 12.17
N VAL A 118 12.55 14.57 11.68
CA VAL A 118 11.17 14.59 12.19
C VAL A 118 10.97 13.54 13.28
N ILE A 119 11.44 12.31 13.05
CA ILE A 119 11.24 11.18 13.96
C ILE A 119 11.96 11.42 15.30
N ASN A 120 13.24 11.79 15.26
CA ASN A 120 14.07 11.86 16.48
C ASN A 120 13.52 12.89 17.49
N PRO A 121 13.14 14.12 17.09
CA PRO A 121 12.57 15.10 18.02
C PRO A 121 11.20 14.72 18.57
N ILE A 122 10.38 13.96 17.82
CA ILE A 122 9.07 13.47 18.30
C ILE A 122 9.29 12.34 19.31
N MET A 123 10.14 11.37 18.99
CA MET A 123 10.35 10.19 19.83
C MET A 123 11.02 10.52 21.17
N SER A 124 11.90 11.52 21.19
CA SER A 124 12.57 12.02 22.41
C SER A 124 11.74 13.02 23.23
N ALA A 125 10.61 13.49 22.71
CA ALA A 125 9.80 14.49 23.41
C ALA A 125 9.02 13.90 24.58
N ARG A 126 8.89 14.67 25.66
CA ARG A 126 7.90 14.40 26.71
C ARG A 126 6.47 14.65 26.22
N ASN A 127 6.27 15.69 25.41
CA ASN A 127 4.97 16.06 24.83
C ASN A 127 4.83 15.57 23.37
N LYS A 128 4.90 14.25 23.17
CA LYS A 128 4.89 13.64 21.82
C LYS A 128 3.70 14.08 20.97
N MET A 129 2.50 14.19 21.56
CA MET A 129 1.28 14.53 20.83
C MET A 129 1.29 15.96 20.28
N ASP A 130 1.73 16.93 21.08
CA ASP A 130 1.81 18.33 20.63
C ASP A 130 2.82 18.49 19.51
N LYS A 131 3.99 17.82 19.64
CA LYS A 131 4.98 17.81 18.56
C LYS A 131 4.41 17.16 17.31
N LEU A 132 3.81 15.97 17.43
CA LEU A 132 3.27 15.25 16.28
C LEU A 132 2.23 16.09 15.52
N ARG A 133 1.33 16.80 16.22
CA ARG A 133 0.38 17.74 15.58
C ARG A 133 1.09 18.85 14.80
N ARG A 134 2.11 19.48 15.38
CA ARG A 134 2.89 20.54 14.72
C ARG A 134 3.63 20.03 13.49
N TYR A 135 4.30 18.89 13.63
CA TYR A 135 5.05 18.26 12.54
C TYR A 135 4.15 17.67 11.46
N LEU A 136 2.91 17.28 11.76
CA LEU A 136 1.98 16.75 10.76
C LEU A 136 1.71 17.76 9.64
N ASN A 137 1.51 19.03 9.98
CA ASN A 137 1.34 20.09 8.99
C ASN A 137 2.62 20.28 8.14
N VAL A 138 3.78 20.23 8.78
CA VAL A 138 5.08 20.32 8.09
C VAL A 138 5.27 19.13 7.13
N MET A 139 4.97 17.90 7.58
CA MET A 139 5.08 16.68 6.76
C MET A 139 4.12 16.71 5.57
N LYS A 140 2.91 17.25 5.73
CA LYS A 140 1.96 17.47 4.63
C LYS A 140 2.47 18.49 3.63
N LEU A 141 3.03 19.61 4.08
CA LEU A 141 3.58 20.66 3.22
C LEU A 141 4.81 20.18 2.43
N LEU A 142 5.64 19.38 3.08
CA LEU A 142 6.82 18.76 2.47
C LEU A 142 6.47 17.52 1.62
N ASN A 143 5.18 17.22 1.41
CA ASN A 143 4.70 16.13 0.56
C ASN A 143 5.33 14.75 0.87
N PHE A 144 5.61 14.47 2.16
CA PHE A 144 6.18 13.17 2.58
C PHE A 144 5.31 11.96 2.20
N ASN A 145 4.03 12.21 1.88
CA ASN A 145 3.07 11.21 1.44
C ASN A 145 3.22 10.81 -0.03
N GLN A 146 3.91 11.62 -0.86
CA GLN A 146 4.13 11.31 -2.28
C GLN A 146 5.02 10.08 -2.43
N CYS A 147 6.17 10.06 -1.74
CA CYS A 147 7.03 8.89 -1.72
C CYS A 147 6.44 7.80 -0.81
N ARG A 148 6.12 6.65 -1.40
CA ARG A 148 5.63 5.47 -0.66
C ARG A 148 6.61 5.00 0.41
N ARG A 149 7.91 4.93 0.10
CA ARG A 149 8.94 4.43 1.03
C ARG A 149 9.06 5.34 2.25
N THR A 150 9.10 6.65 2.02
CA THR A 150 9.20 7.62 3.11
C THR A 150 7.93 7.64 3.95
N ALA A 151 6.75 7.61 3.33
CA ALA A 151 5.48 7.55 4.05
C ALA A 151 5.40 6.34 4.98
N MET A 152 5.80 5.15 4.48
CA MET A 152 5.84 3.93 5.28
C MET A 152 6.83 4.00 6.44
N LEU A 153 8.04 4.53 6.20
CA LEU A 153 9.06 4.68 7.25
C LEU A 153 8.59 5.64 8.35
N LEU A 154 7.99 6.77 7.97
CA LEU A 154 7.42 7.70 8.95
C LEU A 154 6.27 7.04 9.72
N PHE A 155 5.39 6.31 9.04
CA PHE A 155 4.29 5.63 9.71
C PHE A 155 4.80 4.59 10.72
N ASP A 156 5.78 3.75 10.35
CA ASP A 156 6.42 2.75 11.21
C ASP A 156 6.87 3.33 12.55
N HIS A 157 7.54 4.49 12.53
CA HIS A 157 8.08 5.08 13.75
C HIS A 157 7.03 5.88 14.53
N LEU A 158 6.20 6.65 13.84
CA LEU A 158 5.31 7.60 14.49
C LEU A 158 4.03 6.93 15.00
N ILE A 159 3.59 5.80 14.41
CA ILE A 159 2.48 5.02 14.98
C ILE A 159 2.83 4.50 16.38
N LEU A 160 4.11 4.20 16.65
CA LEU A 160 4.59 3.81 17.98
C LEU A 160 4.60 4.98 18.97
N ALA A 161 4.61 6.23 18.50
CA ALA A 161 4.44 7.40 19.35
C ALA A 161 2.95 7.62 19.72
N LEU A 162 2.03 7.27 18.81
CA LEU A 162 0.58 7.35 19.01
C LEU A 162 0.08 6.20 19.89
N TYR A 163 0.49 4.98 19.57
CA TYR A 163 0.10 3.77 20.30
C TYR A 163 0.80 3.66 21.66
N PRO A 164 0.12 3.21 22.73
CA PRO A 164 -1.34 3.04 22.88
C PRO A 164 -2.04 4.30 23.43
N TYR A 165 -1.29 5.39 23.68
CA TYR A 165 -1.73 6.47 24.56
C TYR A 165 -2.55 7.57 23.89
N CYS A 166 -2.52 7.68 22.56
CA CYS A 166 -3.30 8.70 21.87
C CYS A 166 -4.78 8.34 21.88
N LEU A 167 -5.59 9.16 22.55
CA LEU A 167 -7.05 9.01 22.62
C LEU A 167 -7.79 9.79 21.54
N ASP A 168 -7.11 10.72 20.85
CA ASP A 168 -7.70 11.53 19.78
C ASP A 168 -7.82 10.71 18.49
N SER A 169 -9.03 10.23 18.24
CA SER A 169 -9.32 9.38 17.08
C SER A 169 -9.20 10.14 15.76
N ASN A 170 -9.47 11.45 15.73
CA ASN A 170 -9.30 12.24 14.51
C ASN A 170 -7.83 12.35 14.15
N LEU A 171 -6.96 12.59 15.14
CA LEU A 171 -5.52 12.67 14.91
C LEU A 171 -4.95 11.35 14.40
N VAL A 172 -5.32 10.22 15.00
CA VAL A 172 -4.84 8.89 14.58
C VAL A 172 -5.28 8.60 13.14
N VAL A 173 -6.53 8.89 12.80
CA VAL A 173 -7.07 8.63 11.45
C VAL A 173 -6.46 9.59 10.42
N GLU A 174 -6.34 10.88 10.74
CA GLU A 174 -5.68 11.86 9.87
C GLU A 174 -4.23 11.46 9.59
N PHE A 175 -3.52 10.98 10.62
CA PHE A 175 -2.17 10.46 10.49
C PHE A 175 -2.12 9.23 9.56
N ALA A 176 -3.01 8.27 9.79
CA ALA A 176 -3.11 7.06 8.97
C ALA A 176 -3.46 7.33 7.51
N ILE A 177 -4.33 8.30 7.21
CA ILE A 177 -4.61 8.75 5.84
C ILE A 177 -3.38 9.42 5.24
N THR A 178 -2.75 10.34 5.99
CA THR A 178 -1.61 11.12 5.50
C THR A 178 -0.46 10.21 5.06
N PHE A 179 -0.20 9.13 5.80
CA PHE A 179 0.91 8.22 5.51
C PHE A 179 0.48 6.90 4.87
N ARG A 180 -0.66 6.91 4.15
CA ARG A 180 -1.10 5.79 3.30
C ARG A 180 -1.16 4.46 4.06
N PHE A 181 -1.88 4.44 5.19
CA PHE A 181 -2.03 3.27 6.06
C PHE A 181 -2.32 1.96 5.31
N CYS A 182 -3.16 1.99 4.27
CA CYS A 182 -3.48 0.81 3.47
C CYS A 182 -2.29 0.28 2.67
N SER A 183 -1.42 1.16 2.19
CA SER A 183 -0.13 0.78 1.59
C SER A 183 0.81 0.20 2.65
N TRP A 184 0.88 0.80 3.84
CA TRP A 184 1.69 0.30 4.96
C TRP A 184 1.27 -1.10 5.42
N LEU A 185 -0.05 -1.32 5.55
CA LEU A 185 -0.69 -2.60 5.93
C LEU A 185 -0.19 -3.78 5.09
N PHE A 186 0.13 -3.55 3.82
CA PHE A 186 0.59 -4.61 2.93
C PHE A 186 2.01 -5.08 3.21
N TYR A 187 2.91 -4.21 3.70
CA TYR A 187 4.32 -4.56 3.91
C TYR A 187 4.70 -4.76 5.38
N ARG A 188 3.77 -4.50 6.30
CA ARG A 188 4.00 -4.60 7.73
C ARG A 188 2.94 -5.46 8.38
N GLU A 189 3.38 -6.59 8.92
CA GLU A 189 2.53 -7.47 9.71
C GLU A 189 2.53 -7.01 11.16
N SER A 190 1.40 -6.45 11.60
CA SER A 190 1.19 -6.05 13.00
C SER A 190 -0.30 -5.92 13.29
N ALA A 191 -0.94 -7.05 13.62
CA ALA A 191 -2.35 -7.12 13.98
C ALA A 191 -2.75 -6.09 15.08
N ILE A 192 -1.84 -5.84 16.03
CA ILE A 192 -2.05 -4.90 17.14
C ILE A 192 -2.15 -3.45 16.63
N LEU A 193 -1.17 -3.01 15.83
CA LEU A 193 -1.16 -1.63 15.32
C LEU A 193 -2.26 -1.41 14.28
N VAL A 194 -2.54 -2.41 13.44
CA VAL A 194 -3.67 -2.41 12.52
C VAL A 194 -4.98 -2.27 13.30
N GLY A 195 -5.16 -3.07 14.36
CA GLY A 195 -6.35 -3.03 15.21
C GLY A 195 -6.52 -1.68 15.91
N TYR A 196 -5.42 -1.07 16.35
CA TYR A 196 -5.42 0.26 16.93
C TYR A 196 -5.94 1.33 15.96
N VAL A 197 -5.42 1.36 14.72
CA VAL A 197 -5.86 2.33 13.71
C VAL A 197 -7.33 2.11 13.33
N LEU A 198 -7.72 0.85 13.10
CA LEU A 198 -9.10 0.51 12.73
C LEU A 198 -10.10 0.82 13.85
N HIS A 199 -9.69 0.64 15.12
CA HIS A 199 -10.49 1.07 16.27
C HIS A 199 -10.79 2.56 16.26
N HIS A 200 -9.75 3.38 16.09
CA HIS A 200 -9.92 4.83 16.03
C HIS A 200 -10.76 5.27 14.82
N ALA A 201 -10.55 4.63 13.66
CA ALA A 201 -11.38 4.85 12.48
C ALA A 201 -12.85 4.51 12.73
N MET A 202 -13.13 3.37 13.35
CA MET A 202 -14.48 2.94 13.70
C MET A 202 -15.16 3.90 14.68
N LYS A 203 -14.44 4.39 15.70
CA LYS A 203 -14.97 5.35 16.68
C LYS A 203 -15.53 6.62 16.04
N ILE A 204 -14.87 7.13 14.99
CA ILE A 204 -15.35 8.30 14.24
C ILE A 204 -16.18 7.92 13.01
N ARG A 205 -16.53 6.63 12.86
CA ARG A 205 -17.27 6.07 11.71
C ARG A 205 -16.62 6.37 10.36
N TYR A 206 -15.29 6.47 10.34
CA TYR A 206 -14.51 6.67 9.13
C TYR A 206 -14.07 5.31 8.57
N ASN A 207 -14.35 5.06 7.29
CA ASN A 207 -13.88 3.84 6.63
C ASN A 207 -12.52 4.10 5.97
N ILE A 208 -11.44 3.85 6.71
CA ILE A 208 -10.07 4.04 6.19
C ILE A 208 -9.73 3.07 5.04
N CYS A 209 -10.47 1.97 4.91
CA CYS A 209 -10.26 0.92 3.92
C CYS A 209 -11.20 1.05 2.71
N GLN A 210 -11.76 2.23 2.43
CA GLN A 210 -12.74 2.41 1.36
C GLN A 210 -12.16 2.27 -0.06
N VAL A 211 -10.94 2.74 -0.29
CA VAL A 211 -10.28 2.75 -1.60
C VAL A 211 -8.82 2.36 -1.42
N SER A 212 -8.45 1.19 -1.92
CA SER A 212 -7.03 0.86 -2.11
C SER A 212 -6.53 1.56 -3.36
N GLU A 213 -5.39 2.23 -3.25
CA GLU A 213 -4.68 2.86 -4.37
C GLU A 213 -4.31 1.85 -5.46
N THR A 214 -4.19 0.56 -5.11
CA THR A 214 -3.83 -0.50 -6.04
C THR A 214 -5.05 -1.16 -6.69
N GLY A 215 -6.28 -0.73 -6.37
CA GLY A 215 -7.51 -1.36 -6.84
C GLY A 215 -7.82 -2.72 -6.19
N MET A 216 -6.88 -3.27 -5.41
CA MET A 216 -6.96 -4.54 -4.69
C MET A 216 -7.58 -4.34 -3.30
N ASP A 217 -8.51 -5.19 -2.88
CA ASP A 217 -8.98 -5.13 -1.48
C ASP A 217 -7.89 -5.52 -0.48
N HIS A 218 -8.07 -5.07 0.76
CA HIS A 218 -7.04 -5.17 1.79
C HIS A 218 -6.71 -6.61 2.19
N ILE A 219 -7.69 -7.52 2.12
CA ILE A 219 -7.48 -8.93 2.49
C ILE A 219 -6.63 -9.62 1.42
N ASN A 220 -6.99 -9.45 0.15
CA ASN A 220 -6.19 -9.97 -0.97
C ASN A 220 -4.80 -9.32 -1.02
N GLY A 221 -4.70 -8.03 -0.70
CA GLY A 221 -3.42 -7.32 -0.53
C GLY A 221 -2.53 -7.97 0.52
N CYS A 222 -3.05 -8.25 1.72
CA CYS A 222 -2.29 -8.95 2.75
C CYS A 222 -1.83 -10.35 2.30
N ILE A 223 -2.61 -11.08 1.50
CA ILE A 223 -2.18 -12.36 0.93
C ILE A 223 -1.02 -12.15 -0.05
N VAL A 224 -1.17 -11.23 -1.01
CA VAL A 224 -0.20 -11.01 -2.08
C VAL A 224 1.13 -10.47 -1.54
N PHE A 225 1.07 -9.58 -0.56
CA PHE A 225 2.25 -8.97 0.06
C PHE A 225 2.75 -9.71 1.30
N ARG A 226 2.22 -10.92 1.57
CA ARG A 226 2.69 -11.84 2.62
C ARG A 226 2.63 -11.25 4.04
N THR A 227 1.52 -10.58 4.35
CA THR A 227 1.18 -10.09 5.68
C THR A 227 -0.13 -10.71 6.20
N PRO A 228 -0.30 -12.05 6.15
CA PRO A 228 -1.54 -12.71 6.53
C PRO A 228 -1.96 -12.45 7.99
N GLY A 229 -1.03 -12.09 8.88
CA GLY A 229 -1.28 -11.77 10.30
C GLY A 229 -2.30 -10.67 10.50
N ASN A 230 -2.43 -9.76 9.52
CA ASN A 230 -3.37 -8.65 9.59
C ASN A 230 -4.81 -9.05 9.22
N ILE A 231 -5.03 -10.20 8.56
CA ILE A 231 -6.32 -10.58 7.97
C ILE A 231 -7.40 -10.75 9.05
N GLY A 232 -7.08 -11.42 10.16
CA GLY A 232 -8.03 -11.62 11.27
C GLY A 232 -8.53 -10.28 11.81
N THR A 233 -7.62 -9.32 12.02
CA THR A 233 -7.96 -7.97 12.46
C THR A 233 -8.78 -7.21 11.42
N LEU A 234 -8.46 -7.30 10.13
CA LEU A 234 -9.25 -6.66 9.07
C LEU A 234 -10.70 -7.17 9.07
N LEU A 235 -10.87 -8.50 9.20
CA LEU A 235 -12.18 -9.14 9.28
C LEU A 235 -12.93 -8.78 10.57
N LEU A 236 -12.23 -8.60 11.69
CA LEU A 236 -12.81 -8.15 12.96
C LEU A 236 -13.45 -6.75 12.83
N TYR A 237 -12.79 -5.86 12.09
CA TYR A 237 -13.29 -4.50 11.82
C TYR A 237 -14.14 -4.39 10.55
N GLY A 238 -14.62 -5.52 10.01
CA GLY A 238 -15.63 -5.54 8.96
C GLY A 238 -15.11 -5.30 7.54
N ASN A 239 -13.81 -5.47 7.27
CA ASN A 239 -13.35 -5.54 5.89
C ASN A 239 -13.95 -6.76 5.18
N VAL A 240 -14.36 -6.58 3.94
CA VAL A 240 -15.01 -7.62 3.13
C VAL A 240 -14.04 -8.08 2.05
N LEU A 241 -13.91 -9.40 1.93
CA LEU A 241 -13.19 -10.03 0.83
C LEU A 241 -13.87 -9.67 -0.50
N ARG A 242 -13.15 -9.03 -1.41
CA ARG A 242 -13.64 -8.79 -2.77
C ARG A 242 -13.13 -9.89 -3.69
N PHE A 243 -14.00 -10.38 -4.56
CA PHE A 243 -13.69 -11.47 -5.49
C PHE A 243 -13.11 -10.88 -6.78
N GLN A 244 -11.81 -10.56 -6.75
CA GLN A 244 -11.05 -10.01 -7.89
C GLN A 244 -10.05 -11.06 -8.40
N GLN A 245 -10.46 -11.88 -9.36
CA GLN A 245 -9.64 -13.00 -9.86
C GLN A 245 -8.42 -12.54 -10.66
N GLU A 246 -8.50 -11.36 -11.27
CA GLU A 246 -7.47 -10.76 -12.11
C GLU A 246 -6.16 -10.58 -11.33
N VAL A 247 -6.27 -10.20 -10.05
CA VAL A 247 -5.14 -10.02 -9.14
C VAL A 247 -4.32 -11.31 -9.04
N TYR A 248 -4.98 -12.44 -8.76
CA TYR A 248 -4.28 -13.71 -8.64
C TYR A 248 -3.77 -14.22 -9.98
N LEU A 249 -4.52 -14.03 -11.06
CA LEU A 249 -4.08 -14.42 -12.40
C LEU A 249 -2.84 -13.64 -12.86
N GLU A 250 -2.77 -12.35 -12.56
CA GLU A 250 -1.62 -11.51 -12.87
C GLU A 250 -0.39 -11.98 -12.11
N VAL A 251 -0.50 -12.13 -10.78
CA VAL A 251 0.65 -12.50 -9.95
C VAL A 251 1.08 -13.95 -10.23
N LEU A 252 0.14 -14.88 -10.34
CA LEU A 252 0.44 -16.25 -10.75
C LEU A 252 1.01 -16.31 -12.17
N GLY A 253 0.64 -15.39 -13.07
CA GLY A 253 1.17 -15.31 -14.44
C GLY A 253 2.62 -14.93 -14.56
N ARG A 254 3.18 -14.30 -13.52
CA ARG A 254 4.62 -14.04 -13.42
C ARG A 254 5.39 -15.30 -13.01
N CYS A 255 4.75 -16.26 -12.33
CA CYS A 255 5.41 -17.42 -11.74
C CYS A 255 5.09 -18.75 -12.43
N LEU A 256 3.88 -18.90 -12.95
CA LEU A 256 3.42 -20.05 -13.71
C LEU A 256 3.57 -19.77 -15.21
N GLN A 257 3.86 -20.81 -15.99
CA GLN A 257 3.92 -20.68 -17.44
C GLN A 257 2.57 -20.20 -17.99
N ARG A 258 2.57 -19.22 -18.91
CA ARG A 258 1.33 -18.69 -19.55
C ARG A 258 0.39 -19.79 -20.08
N ARG A 259 0.95 -20.92 -20.54
CA ARG A 259 0.19 -22.10 -20.99
C ARG A 259 -0.66 -22.72 -19.86
N MET A 260 -0.16 -22.75 -18.63
CA MET A 260 -0.87 -23.28 -17.47
C MET A 260 -2.06 -22.40 -17.08
N ILE A 261 -1.89 -21.08 -17.09
CA ILE A 261 -2.99 -20.15 -16.79
C ILE A 261 -4.09 -20.23 -17.84
N ARG A 262 -3.74 -20.30 -19.12
CA ARG A 262 -4.72 -20.53 -20.19
C ARG A 262 -5.51 -21.82 -19.98
N ARG A 263 -4.90 -22.88 -19.42
CA ARG A 263 -5.62 -24.13 -19.10
C ARG A 263 -6.60 -23.97 -17.92
N ILE A 264 -6.27 -23.13 -16.95
CA ILE A 264 -7.15 -22.81 -15.82
C ILE A 264 -8.35 -21.99 -16.29
N VAL A 265 -8.10 -20.89 -16.99
CA VAL A 265 -9.13 -19.94 -17.46
C VAL A 265 -10.09 -20.55 -18.48
N ARG A 266 -9.66 -21.57 -19.24
CA ARG A 266 -10.52 -22.28 -20.22
C ARG A 266 -11.56 -23.20 -19.59
N LYS A 267 -11.50 -23.46 -18.28
CA LYS A 267 -12.46 -24.34 -17.62
C LYS A 267 -13.71 -23.54 -17.26
N ASN A 268 -14.87 -24.15 -17.51
CA ASN A 268 -16.16 -23.55 -17.24
C ASN A 268 -16.49 -23.64 -15.73
N ILE A 269 -15.82 -22.80 -14.93
CA ILE A 269 -15.97 -22.73 -13.48
C ILE A 269 -16.55 -21.34 -13.14
N PRO A 270 -17.53 -21.23 -12.22
CA PRO A 270 -18.03 -19.92 -11.79
C PRO A 270 -16.91 -19.03 -11.24
N ASP A 271 -16.91 -17.73 -11.58
CA ASP A 271 -15.83 -16.80 -11.23
C ASP A 271 -15.50 -16.79 -9.72
N ARG A 272 -16.52 -16.75 -8.86
CA ARG A 272 -16.35 -16.79 -7.40
C ARG A 272 -15.64 -18.06 -6.93
N ARG A 273 -15.94 -19.19 -7.57
CA ARG A 273 -15.35 -20.49 -7.26
C ARG A 273 -13.92 -20.59 -7.78
N LEU A 274 -13.69 -20.11 -9.00
CA LEU A 274 -12.36 -20.00 -9.59
C LEU A 274 -11.44 -19.12 -8.74
N PHE A 275 -11.94 -17.98 -8.27
CA PHE A 275 -11.22 -17.08 -7.36
C PHE A 275 -10.73 -17.80 -6.10
N LEU A 276 -11.60 -18.54 -5.40
CA LEU A 276 -11.23 -19.26 -4.17
C LEU A 276 -10.17 -20.34 -4.44
N MET A 277 -10.24 -21.01 -5.59
CA MET A 277 -9.23 -21.97 -6.00
C MET A 277 -7.90 -21.30 -6.34
N LEU A 278 -7.91 -20.18 -7.04
CA LEU A 278 -6.71 -19.39 -7.35
C LEU A 278 -6.06 -18.85 -6.08
N GLN A 279 -6.86 -18.37 -5.13
CA GLN A 279 -6.40 -17.93 -3.81
C GLN A 279 -5.73 -19.09 -3.07
N LEU A 280 -6.34 -20.29 -3.05
CA LEU A 280 -5.75 -21.48 -2.45
C LEU A 280 -4.40 -21.83 -3.10
N LEU A 281 -4.34 -21.87 -4.43
CA LEU A 281 -3.11 -22.18 -5.17
C LEU A 281 -2.02 -21.15 -4.88
N TYR A 282 -2.37 -19.86 -4.86
CA TYR A 282 -1.45 -18.78 -4.53
C TYR A 282 -0.89 -18.97 -3.12
N TYR A 283 -1.78 -19.17 -2.14
CA TYR A 283 -1.41 -19.35 -0.75
C TYR A 283 -0.47 -20.55 -0.55
N PHE A 284 -0.82 -21.68 -1.16
CA PHE A 284 0.02 -22.88 -1.13
C PHE A 284 1.39 -22.67 -1.80
N THR A 285 1.47 -21.81 -2.81
CA THR A 285 2.70 -21.58 -3.56
C THR A 285 3.64 -20.60 -2.84
N PHE A 286 3.10 -19.55 -2.20
CA PHE A 286 3.91 -18.44 -1.69
C PHE A 286 3.83 -18.21 -0.17
N ASN A 287 2.80 -18.72 0.51
CA ASN A 287 2.51 -18.49 1.94
C ASN A 287 2.34 -19.80 2.73
N ASN A 288 2.98 -20.89 2.30
CA ASN A 288 2.73 -22.24 2.82
C ASN A 288 3.12 -22.47 4.31
N GLN A 289 3.76 -21.50 4.94
CA GLN A 289 4.20 -21.58 6.35
C GLN A 289 3.09 -21.20 7.35
N TYR A 290 2.08 -20.44 6.92
CA TYR A 290 1.17 -19.77 7.84
C TYR A 290 -0.28 -19.84 7.34
N TRP A 291 -1.05 -20.89 7.61
CA TRP A 291 -2.41 -21.06 7.05
C TRP A 291 -3.52 -20.24 7.71
N TYR A 292 -3.24 -19.60 8.84
CA TYR A 292 -4.26 -18.90 9.64
C TYR A 292 -4.96 -17.77 8.87
N GLY A 293 -4.26 -17.08 7.96
CA GLY A 293 -4.85 -16.01 7.15
C GLY A 293 -5.94 -16.54 6.21
N LEU A 294 -5.66 -17.68 5.55
CA LEU A 294 -6.64 -18.38 4.74
C LEU A 294 -7.77 -18.93 5.62
N LEU A 295 -7.44 -19.52 6.77
CA LEU A 295 -8.42 -20.01 7.74
C LEU A 295 -9.44 -18.95 8.15
N TYR A 296 -8.99 -17.75 8.55
CA TYR A 296 -9.88 -16.66 8.91
C TYR A 296 -10.82 -16.27 7.76
N ILE A 297 -10.33 -16.26 6.53
CA ILE A 297 -11.15 -15.98 5.35
C ILE A 297 -12.22 -17.04 5.18
N TRP A 298 -11.85 -18.33 5.17
CA TRP A 298 -12.80 -19.42 4.97
C TRP A 298 -13.83 -19.52 6.10
N ARG A 299 -13.45 -19.19 7.34
CA ARG A 299 -14.39 -19.09 8.48
C ARG A 299 -15.35 -17.89 8.38
N SER A 300 -15.00 -16.88 7.58
CA SER A 300 -15.77 -15.64 7.43
C SER A 300 -16.75 -15.58 6.24
N ILE A 301 -16.66 -16.52 5.29
CA ILE A 301 -17.49 -16.57 4.08
C ILE A 301 -18.52 -17.70 4.13
N PRO A 302 -19.71 -17.54 3.51
CA PRO A 302 -20.74 -18.59 3.50
C PRO A 302 -20.47 -19.70 2.48
N ASP A 303 -19.43 -19.56 1.64
CA ASP A 303 -19.14 -20.47 0.53
C ASP A 303 -18.87 -21.91 1.02
N PRO A 304 -19.37 -22.94 0.28
CA PRO A 304 -19.02 -24.34 0.50
C PRO A 304 -17.51 -24.57 0.41
N CYS A 305 -16.98 -25.56 1.12
CA CYS A 305 -15.58 -26.00 0.96
C CYS A 305 -15.32 -26.49 -0.47
N LEU A 306 -14.07 -26.41 -0.92
CA LEU A 306 -13.63 -26.99 -2.19
C LEU A 306 -13.58 -28.51 -2.08
N SER A 307 -14.21 -29.22 -3.00
CA SER A 307 -14.08 -30.67 -3.09
C SER A 307 -12.70 -31.06 -3.64
N LYS A 308 -12.25 -32.25 -3.27
CA LYS A 308 -11.02 -32.87 -3.80
C LYS A 308 -11.08 -33.02 -5.31
N SER A 309 -12.25 -33.38 -5.82
CA SER A 309 -12.56 -33.56 -7.23
C SER A 309 -12.38 -32.25 -8.00
N GLU A 310 -12.90 -31.14 -7.48
CA GLU A 310 -12.73 -29.81 -8.07
C GLU A 310 -11.26 -29.36 -8.09
N ILE A 311 -10.55 -29.52 -6.97
CA ILE A 311 -9.13 -29.14 -6.86
C ILE A 311 -8.29 -29.95 -7.87
N ARG A 312 -8.54 -31.26 -7.97
CA ARG A 312 -7.87 -32.14 -8.95
C ARG A 312 -8.24 -31.78 -10.38
N LEU A 313 -9.52 -31.52 -10.64
CA LEU A 313 -10.00 -31.10 -11.95
C LEU A 313 -9.23 -29.87 -12.39
N LEU A 314 -9.11 -28.84 -11.56
CA LEU A 314 -8.47 -27.58 -11.92
C LEU A 314 -6.95 -27.71 -12.04
N PHE A 315 -6.28 -28.31 -11.05
CA PHE A 315 -4.83 -28.24 -10.88
C PHE A 315 -4.05 -29.50 -11.24
N GLY A 316 -4.72 -30.63 -11.51
CA GLY A 316 -4.07 -31.91 -11.84
C GLY A 316 -3.08 -31.86 -13.01
N ASN A 317 -3.34 -30.99 -13.99
CA ASN A 317 -2.48 -30.79 -15.17
C ASN A 317 -1.66 -29.50 -15.12
N VAL A 318 -1.63 -28.84 -13.95
CA VAL A 318 -0.95 -27.56 -13.70
C VAL A 318 0.25 -27.76 -12.77
N ILE A 319 0.06 -28.51 -11.68
CA ILE A 319 1.10 -28.82 -10.70
C ILE A 319 1.35 -30.32 -10.62
N SER A 320 2.51 -30.72 -10.12
CA SER A 320 2.85 -32.14 -9.98
C SER A 320 1.93 -32.86 -8.99
N SER A 321 1.69 -34.16 -9.20
CA SER A 321 0.82 -34.98 -8.35
C SER A 321 1.22 -34.94 -6.87
N ARG A 322 2.53 -34.92 -6.58
CA ARG A 322 3.06 -34.77 -5.21
C ARG A 322 2.63 -33.44 -4.59
N ARG A 323 2.80 -32.32 -5.30
CA ARG A 323 2.41 -30.99 -4.80
C ARG A 323 0.90 -30.86 -4.64
N LEU A 324 0.13 -31.40 -5.59
CA LEU A 324 -1.32 -31.43 -5.53
C LEU A 324 -1.81 -32.18 -4.29
N HIS A 325 -1.24 -33.35 -4.02
CA HIS A 325 -1.60 -34.13 -2.84
C HIS A 325 -1.29 -33.36 -1.55
N THR A 326 -0.08 -32.78 -1.43
CA THR A 326 0.26 -31.95 -0.26
C THR A 326 -0.69 -30.77 -0.08
N MET A 327 -1.08 -30.08 -1.17
CA MET A 327 -2.02 -28.97 -1.09
C MET A 327 -3.40 -29.41 -0.60
N ILE A 328 -3.90 -30.55 -1.08
CA ILE A 328 -5.19 -31.11 -0.65
C ILE A 328 -5.13 -31.50 0.83
N GLU A 329 -4.06 -32.16 1.28
CA GLU A 329 -3.92 -32.56 2.69
C GLU A 329 -3.83 -31.32 3.61
N CYS A 330 -3.05 -30.30 3.24
CA CYS A 330 -3.01 -29.05 4.00
C CYS A 330 -4.36 -28.34 4.03
N TYR A 331 -5.06 -28.29 2.88
CA TYR A 331 -6.39 -27.69 2.83
C TYR A 331 -7.39 -28.45 3.71
N LYS A 332 -7.39 -29.79 3.66
CA LYS A 332 -8.21 -30.62 4.54
C LYS A 332 -7.90 -30.31 6.00
N PHE A 333 -6.64 -30.39 6.38
CA PHE A 333 -6.20 -30.25 7.77
C PHE A 333 -6.49 -28.87 8.36
N TYR A 334 -6.23 -27.79 7.61
CA TYR A 334 -6.34 -26.44 8.15
C TYR A 334 -7.70 -25.78 7.93
N ILE A 335 -8.45 -26.13 6.88
CA ILE A 335 -9.65 -25.38 6.47
C ILE A 335 -10.94 -26.20 6.62
N VAL A 336 -10.87 -27.51 6.42
CA VAL A 336 -12.05 -28.40 6.46
C VAL A 336 -12.17 -28.97 7.87
N GLU A 337 -12.69 -28.15 8.79
CA GLU A 337 -12.67 -28.42 10.24
C GLU A 337 -13.79 -29.36 10.73
N GLU A 338 -14.87 -29.53 9.96
CA GLU A 338 -16.13 -30.12 10.46
C GLU A 338 -16.61 -31.33 9.64
N THR A 339 -16.02 -31.61 8.48
CA THR A 339 -16.46 -32.71 7.61
C THR A 339 -15.27 -33.58 7.21
N ASP A 340 -15.29 -34.86 7.59
CA ASP A 340 -14.22 -35.81 7.22
C ASP A 340 -14.22 -36.11 5.71
N GLU A 341 -15.30 -35.75 5.04
CA GLU A 341 -15.57 -35.96 3.62
C GLU A 341 -15.25 -34.69 2.81
N MET A 342 -14.28 -34.82 1.90
CA MET A 342 -13.92 -33.81 0.89
C MET A 342 -14.37 -34.24 -0.53
N ASP A 343 -15.02 -35.40 -0.66
CA ASP A 343 -15.24 -36.03 -1.95
C ASP A 343 -16.41 -35.38 -2.73
N ASP A 344 -17.40 -34.81 -2.01
CA ASP A 344 -18.57 -34.15 -2.59
C ASP A 344 -18.68 -32.65 -2.22
N GLU A 345 -19.44 -31.91 -3.02
CA GLU A 345 -19.79 -30.52 -2.73
C GLU A 345 -20.88 -30.49 -1.64
N VAL A 346 -20.43 -30.41 -0.39
CA VAL A 346 -21.33 -30.39 0.78
C VAL A 346 -21.58 -28.95 1.22
N PRO A 347 -22.83 -28.53 1.44
CA PRO A 347 -23.13 -27.22 2.00
C PRO A 347 -22.49 -27.07 3.39
N ARG A 348 -22.14 -25.82 3.74
CA ARG A 348 -21.59 -25.53 5.08
C ARG A 348 -22.59 -25.92 6.18
N PRO A 349 -22.12 -26.43 7.33
CA PRO A 349 -22.98 -26.70 8.47
C PRO A 349 -23.76 -25.46 8.91
N LEU A 350 -24.96 -25.68 9.46
CA LEU A 350 -25.83 -24.58 9.90
C LEU A 350 -25.11 -23.67 10.91
N GLN A 351 -24.29 -24.24 11.79
CA GLN A 351 -23.50 -23.48 12.76
C GLN A 351 -22.58 -22.46 12.08
N HIS A 352 -21.91 -22.84 10.98
CA HIS A 352 -21.06 -21.96 10.20
C HIS A 352 -21.86 -20.83 9.53
N LEU A 353 -23.02 -21.16 8.94
CA LEU A 353 -23.91 -20.16 8.34
C LEU A 353 -24.43 -19.16 9.38
N CYS A 354 -24.76 -19.64 10.59
CA CYS A 354 -25.12 -18.78 11.72
C CYS A 354 -23.97 -17.85 12.12
N ARG A 355 -22.73 -18.33 12.19
CA ARG A 355 -21.55 -17.48 12.47
C ARG A 355 -21.43 -16.35 11.45
N VAL A 356 -21.50 -16.66 10.17
CA VAL A 356 -21.40 -15.64 9.11
C VAL A 356 -22.54 -14.63 9.22
N ALA A 357 -23.77 -15.08 9.47
CA ALA A 357 -24.94 -14.21 9.62
C ALA A 357 -24.84 -13.27 10.84
N VAL A 358 -24.46 -13.80 12.01
CA VAL A 358 -24.27 -13.01 13.24
C VAL A 358 -23.17 -11.98 13.04
N ARG A 359 -22.01 -12.40 12.51
CA ARG A 359 -20.90 -11.48 12.22
C ARG A 359 -21.34 -10.37 11.26
N SER A 360 -22.05 -10.71 10.19
CA SER A 360 -22.58 -9.74 9.21
C SER A 360 -23.54 -8.72 9.86
N ALA A 361 -24.40 -9.16 10.79
CA ALA A 361 -25.27 -8.27 11.54
C ALA A 361 -24.49 -7.32 12.45
N LEU A 362 -23.46 -7.81 13.15
CA LEU A 362 -22.61 -6.98 14.01
C LEU A 362 -21.76 -5.99 13.20
N ILE A 363 -21.21 -6.39 12.06
CA ILE A 363 -20.45 -5.53 11.15
C ILE A 363 -21.32 -4.36 10.67
N ARG A 364 -22.55 -4.64 10.23
CA ARG A 364 -23.50 -3.61 9.77
C ARG A 364 -23.80 -2.55 10.83
N ASN A 365 -23.61 -2.88 12.11
CA ASN A 365 -23.83 -1.98 13.23
C ASN A 365 -22.52 -1.44 13.85
N PHE A 366 -21.35 -1.70 13.25
CA PHE A 366 -20.03 -1.34 13.79
C PHE A 366 -19.76 -1.90 15.20
N GLN A 367 -20.35 -3.06 15.51
CA GLN A 367 -20.26 -3.68 16.84
C GLN A 367 -19.36 -4.91 16.86
N LEU A 368 -18.89 -5.45 15.73
CA LEU A 368 -18.20 -6.74 15.74
C LEU A 368 -17.00 -6.84 16.71
N PRO A 369 -16.13 -5.82 16.86
CA PRO A 369 -15.00 -5.90 17.79
C PRO A 369 -15.37 -6.05 19.27
N TYR A 370 -16.59 -5.65 19.67
CA TYR A 370 -17.00 -5.56 21.09
C TYR A 370 -18.29 -6.35 21.38
N GLY A 371 -19.25 -6.26 20.48
CA GLY A 371 -20.60 -6.78 20.61
C GLY A 371 -20.66 -8.29 20.80
N VAL A 372 -19.70 -9.08 20.31
CA VAL A 372 -19.67 -10.54 20.60
C VAL A 372 -19.60 -10.81 22.10
N SER A 373 -18.84 -10.00 22.85
CA SER A 373 -18.69 -10.17 24.29
C SER A 373 -19.94 -9.75 25.08
N GLU A 374 -20.77 -8.88 24.50
CA GLU A 374 -22.01 -8.35 25.09
C GLU A 374 -23.23 -9.25 24.88
N LEU A 375 -23.15 -10.22 23.96
CA LEU A 375 -24.28 -11.12 23.64
C LEU A 375 -24.59 -12.17 24.74
N GLY A 376 -23.85 -12.19 25.85
CA GLY A 376 -24.11 -13.10 26.98
C GLY A 376 -23.90 -14.59 26.68
N MET A 377 -23.22 -14.93 25.58
CA MET A 377 -23.01 -16.33 25.16
C MET A 377 -21.86 -17.02 25.92
N PRO A 378 -21.83 -18.36 25.98
CA PRO A 378 -20.67 -19.14 26.45
C PRO A 378 -19.37 -18.81 25.72
N HIS A 379 -18.22 -18.93 26.40
CA HIS A 379 -16.90 -18.61 25.85
C HIS A 379 -16.62 -19.30 24.51
N LEU A 380 -16.90 -20.61 24.40
CA LEU A 380 -16.70 -21.39 23.17
C LEU A 380 -17.44 -20.82 21.96
N ILE A 381 -18.65 -20.29 22.16
CA ILE A 381 -19.43 -19.68 21.06
C ILE A 381 -18.86 -18.30 20.71
N ARG A 382 -18.30 -17.57 21.68
CA ARG A 382 -17.63 -16.29 21.43
C ARG A 382 -16.36 -16.49 20.61
N ASP A 383 -15.52 -17.45 20.97
CA ASP A 383 -14.30 -17.80 20.23
C ASP A 383 -14.64 -18.19 18.79
N TYR A 384 -15.69 -19.01 18.62
CA TYR A 384 -16.18 -19.42 17.32
C TYR A 384 -16.61 -18.22 16.46
N LEU A 385 -17.36 -17.28 17.05
CA LEU A 385 -17.77 -16.04 16.38
C LEU A 385 -16.61 -15.10 16.10
N ASN A 386 -15.56 -15.10 16.92
CA ASN A 386 -14.33 -14.33 16.74
C ASN A 386 -13.35 -14.98 15.74
N LEU A 387 -13.70 -16.14 15.19
CA LEU A 387 -12.88 -16.94 14.27
C LEU A 387 -11.64 -17.56 14.95
N GLU A 388 -11.64 -17.69 16.27
CA GLU A 388 -10.52 -18.23 17.06
C GLU A 388 -10.58 -19.75 17.20
N SER A 389 -11.80 -20.32 17.26
CA SER A 389 -12.04 -21.77 17.37
C SER A 389 -12.69 -22.36 16.14
#